data_AF-A0A1C0U1C4-F1
#
_entry.id   AF-A0A1C0U1C4-F1
#
_cell.length_a   1.000
_cell.length_b   1.000
_cell.length_c   1.000
_cell.angle_alpha   90.00
_cell.angle_beta   90.00
_cell.angle_gamma   90.00
#
_symmetry.space_group_name_H-M   'P 1'
#
loop_
_entity.id
_entity.type
_entity.pdbx_description
1 polymer ?
#
loop_
_entity_poly.entity_id
_entity_poly.type
_entity_poly.pdbx_seq_one_letter_code
_entity_poly.pdbx_strand_id
1 'polypeptide(L)'
;MVYNVLSLSILGVLLEKHLGSKFLLVLWFTSGALGTLYSTNFVSYPWNIGTGASQAVLGVSSFALLLVFVKEHTSSILKFAVVFSMLPAIALDFIYAHYPKPGHVLSICIGLTMSLFFYRKNKSYFDNVVI
;
A
#
# COMPACT_ATOMS: atom_id res chain seq x y z
N MET A 1 -14.35 6.03 3.96
CA MET A 1 -14.56 4.68 3.39
C MET A 1 -14.53 4.68 1.87
N VAL A 2 -15.34 5.51 1.18
CA VAL A 2 -15.35 5.60 -0.30
C VAL A 2 -13.96 5.83 -0.88
N TYR A 3 -13.18 6.76 -0.32
CA TYR A 3 -11.80 7.01 -0.73
C TYR A 3 -10.93 5.75 -0.74
N ASN A 4 -10.92 4.95 0.34
CA ASN A 4 -10.12 3.72 0.40
C ASN A 4 -10.56 2.70 -0.65
N VAL A 5 -11.87 2.58 -0.90
CA VAL A 5 -12.40 1.69 -1.94
C VAL A 5 -11.92 2.14 -3.32
N LEU A 6 -12.02 3.44 -3.63
CA LEU A 6 -11.53 3.98 -4.90
C LEU A 6 -10.03 3.77 -5.06
N SER A 7 -9.24 4.07 -4.03
CA SER A 7 -7.79 3.84 -4.04
C SER A 7 -7.45 2.36 -4.28
N LEU A 8 -8.12 1.45 -3.58
CA LEU A 8 -7.88 0.02 -3.72
C LEU A 8 -8.34 -0.50 -5.08
N SER A 9 -9.47 -0.03 -5.61
CA SER A 9 -9.97 -0.44 -6.93
C SER A 9 -9.01 -0.01 -8.04
N ILE A 10 -8.54 1.25 -8.02
CA ILE A 10 -7.59 1.76 -9.02
C ILE A 10 -6.27 0.98 -8.94
N LEU A 11 -5.69 0.86 -7.75
CA LEU A 11 -4.44 0.12 -7.56
C LEU A 11 -4.61 -1.37 -7.91
N GLY A 12 -5.73 -1.97 -7.49
CA GLY A 12 -6.03 -3.38 -7.72
C GLY A 12 -6.09 -3.71 -9.21
N VAL A 13 -6.87 -2.95 -9.99
CA VAL A 13 -6.98 -3.16 -11.45
C VAL A 13 -5.62 -3.01 -12.15
N LEU A 14 -4.82 -2.01 -11.74
CA LEU A 14 -3.51 -1.78 -12.34
C LEU A 14 -2.47 -2.83 -11.95
N LEU A 15 -2.52 -3.36 -10.73
CA LEU A 15 -1.51 -4.28 -10.22
C LEU A 15 -1.88 -5.75 -10.45
N GLU A 16 -3.15 -6.11 -10.42
CA GLU A 16 -3.61 -7.50 -10.51
C GLU A 16 -3.13 -8.19 -11.80
N LYS A 17 -3.09 -7.47 -12.93
CA LYS A 17 -2.55 -7.95 -14.21
C LYS A 17 -1.07 -8.39 -14.13
N HIS A 18 -0.31 -7.87 -13.18
CA HIS A 18 1.13 -8.13 -13.03
C HIS A 18 1.46 -9.01 -11.81
N LEU A 19 0.69 -8.88 -10.73
CA LEU A 19 0.91 -9.59 -9.48
C LEU A 19 0.16 -10.93 -9.42
N GLY A 20 -0.98 -11.01 -10.13
CA GLY A 20 -1.98 -12.05 -9.95
C GLY A 20 -2.84 -11.84 -8.69
N SER A 21 -4.10 -12.28 -8.77
CA SER A 21 -5.11 -12.09 -7.73
C SER A 21 -4.70 -12.68 -6.37
N LYS A 22 -4.06 -13.85 -6.36
CA LYS A 22 -3.61 -14.52 -5.13
C LYS A 22 -2.60 -13.69 -4.36
N PHE A 23 -1.58 -13.16 -5.05
CA PHE A 23 -0.55 -12.38 -4.39
C PHE A 23 -1.09 -11.02 -3.93
N LEU A 24 -1.92 -10.37 -4.76
CA LEU A 24 -2.59 -9.14 -4.38
C LEU A 24 -3.49 -9.32 -3.15
N LEU A 25 -4.23 -10.43 -3.07
CA LEU A 25 -5.04 -10.79 -1.90
C LEU A 25 -4.18 -10.95 -0.64
N VAL A 26 -3.05 -11.66 -0.73
CA VAL A 26 -2.12 -11.84 0.41
C VAL A 26 -1.54 -10.49 0.84
N LEU A 27 -1.11 -9.65 -0.11
CA LEU A 27 -0.58 -8.32 0.17
C LEU A 27 -1.60 -7.42 0.87
N TRP A 28 -2.81 -7.36 0.32
CA TRP A 28 -3.93 -6.61 0.89
C TRP A 28 -4.28 -7.12 2.29
N PHE A 29 -4.43 -8.43 2.45
CA PHE A 29 -4.83 -9.05 3.70
C PHE A 29 -3.78 -8.86 4.80
N THR A 30 -2.52 -9.17 4.52
CA THR A 30 -1.43 -9.05 5.51
C THR A 30 -1.19 -7.61 5.91
N SER A 31 -1.15 -6.68 4.96
CA SER A 31 -0.95 -5.25 5.24
C SER A 31 -2.10 -4.67 6.04
N GLY A 32 -3.34 -5.04 5.69
CA GLY A 32 -4.55 -4.62 6.40
C GLY A 32 -4.62 -5.21 7.80
N ALA A 33 -4.59 -6.53 7.92
CA ALA A 33 -4.73 -7.24 9.19
C ALA A 33 -3.63 -6.87 10.18
N LEU A 34 -2.36 -6.91 9.78
CA LEU A 34 -1.25 -6.59 10.69
C LEU A 34 -1.22 -5.10 11.03
N GLY A 35 -1.48 -4.21 10.08
CA GLY A 35 -1.57 -2.77 10.34
C GLY A 35 -2.69 -2.45 11.34
N THR A 36 -3.86 -3.07 11.19
CA THR A 36 -4.99 -2.88 12.11
C THR A 36 -4.70 -3.48 13.48
N LEU A 37 -4.16 -4.70 13.55
CA LEU A 37 -3.77 -5.35 14.80
C LEU A 37 -2.74 -4.53 15.58
N TYR A 38 -1.78 -3.94 14.86
CA TYR A 38 -0.78 -3.07 15.46
C TYR A 38 -1.42 -1.80 16.04
N SER A 39 -2.26 -1.14 15.24
CA SER A 39 -2.99 0.05 15.69
C SER A 39 -3.91 -0.21 16.89
N THR A 40 -4.48 -1.41 17.05
CA THR A 40 -5.41 -1.71 18.16
C THR A 40 -4.71 -2.17 19.43
N ASN A 41 -3.69 -3.03 19.33
CA ASN A 41 -3.12 -3.71 20.49
C ASN A 41 -1.83 -3.07 21.01
N PHE A 42 -1.13 -2.29 20.19
CA PHE A 42 0.21 -1.79 20.50
C PHE A 42 0.31 -0.26 20.55
N VAL A 43 -0.82 0.44 20.47
CA VAL A 43 -0.90 1.90 20.58
C VAL A 43 -1.81 2.24 21.76
N SER A 44 -1.46 3.29 22.51
CA SER A 44 -2.26 3.78 23.63
C SER A 44 -3.50 4.55 23.16
N TYR A 45 -4.51 4.59 24.03
CA TYR A 45 -5.67 5.47 23.88
C TYR A 45 -5.26 6.93 23.62
N PRO A 46 -5.96 7.71 22.77
CA PRO A 46 -7.19 7.38 22.02
C PRO A 46 -6.92 6.77 20.63
N TRP A 47 -5.66 6.50 20.30
CA TRP A 47 -5.24 6.07 18.96
C TRP A 47 -5.29 4.55 18.77
N ASN A 48 -5.73 3.81 19.80
CA ASN A 48 -5.91 2.35 19.82
C ASN A 48 -7.14 1.88 19.04
N ILE A 49 -7.50 2.58 17.96
CA ILE A 49 -8.73 2.38 17.20
C ILE A 49 -8.39 1.68 15.89
N GLY A 50 -8.98 0.50 15.71
CA GLY A 50 -8.89 -0.28 14.48
C GLY A 50 -9.94 0.15 13.48
N THR A 51 -9.70 1.25 12.76
CA THR A 51 -10.65 1.73 11.76
C THR A 51 -10.07 1.75 10.36
N GLY A 52 -10.79 1.10 9.45
CA GLY A 52 -10.72 1.36 8.02
C GLY A 52 -9.76 0.48 7.23
N ALA A 53 -9.92 0.54 5.91
CA ALA A 53 -9.08 -0.17 4.95
C ALA A 53 -7.77 0.57 4.58
N SER A 54 -7.44 1.68 5.23
CA SER A 54 -6.29 2.53 4.83
C SER A 54 -4.95 1.83 5.02
N GLN A 55 -4.82 0.96 6.03
CA GLN A 55 -3.68 0.08 6.24
C GLN A 55 -3.45 -0.81 5.00
N ALA A 56 -4.49 -1.47 4.53
CA ALA A 56 -4.41 -2.32 3.33
C ALA A 56 -4.07 -1.49 2.08
N VAL A 57 -4.70 -0.33 1.90
CA VAL A 57 -4.43 0.59 0.78
C VAL A 57 -2.98 1.06 0.78
N LEU A 58 -2.44 1.47 1.94
CA LEU A 58 -1.05 1.93 2.05
C LEU A 58 -0.05 0.79 1.85
N GLY A 59 -0.38 -0.44 2.26
CA GLY A 59 0.44 -1.61 1.93
C GLY A 59 0.49 -1.89 0.43
N VAL A 60 -0.67 -1.89 -0.24
CA VAL A 60 -0.74 -2.07 -1.70
C VAL A 60 -0.07 -0.90 -2.44
N SER A 61 -0.26 0.33 -1.96
CA SER A 61 0.29 1.53 -2.59
C SER A 61 1.80 1.63 -2.43
N SER A 62 2.34 1.34 -1.24
CA SER A 62 3.78 1.29 -1.01
C SER A 62 4.47 0.16 -1.80
N PHE A 63 3.77 -0.95 -2.04
CA PHE A 63 4.25 -1.97 -2.96
C PHE A 63 4.43 -1.39 -4.37
N ALA A 64 3.42 -0.69 -4.88
CA ALA A 64 3.46 -0.03 -6.19
C ALA A 64 4.48 1.11 -6.25
N LEU A 65 4.66 1.85 -5.16
CA LEU A 65 5.65 2.92 -5.04
C LEU A 65 7.06 2.41 -5.37
N LEU A 66 7.44 1.25 -4.83
CA LEU A 66 8.74 0.66 -5.13
C LEU A 66 8.88 0.28 -6.60
N LEU A 67 7.82 -0.28 -7.21
CA LEU A 67 7.83 -0.56 -8.65
C LEU A 67 7.99 0.72 -9.47
N VAL A 68 7.33 1.81 -9.08
CA VAL A 68 7.45 3.13 -9.71
C VAL A 68 8.88 3.67 -9.64
N PHE A 69 9.60 3.43 -8.54
CA PHE A 69 10.98 3.91 -8.37
C PHE A 69 12.03 3.04 -9.07
N VAL A 70 11.83 1.72 -9.10
CA VAL A 70 12.84 0.78 -9.63
C VAL A 70 12.72 0.62 -11.15
N LYS A 71 11.55 0.93 -11.73
CA LYS A 71 11.31 0.83 -13.17
C LYS A 71 11.58 2.16 -13.88
N GLU A 72 12.36 2.10 -14.95
CA GLU A 72 12.54 3.25 -15.86
C GLU A 72 11.21 3.66 -16.52
N HIS A 73 10.39 2.67 -16.91
CA HIS A 73 9.13 2.90 -17.61
C HIS A 73 7.92 2.40 -16.81
N THR A 74 7.35 3.32 -16.01
CA THR A 74 6.05 3.14 -15.37
C THR A 74 5.02 4.11 -15.94
N SER A 75 3.80 3.63 -16.10
CA SER A 75 2.66 4.38 -16.59
C SER A 75 2.32 5.54 -15.66
N SER A 76 1.94 6.68 -16.25
CA SER A 76 1.53 7.87 -15.49
C SER A 76 0.30 7.59 -14.61
N ILE A 77 -0.56 6.65 -15.02
CA ILE A 77 -1.74 6.28 -14.24
C ILE A 77 -1.38 5.53 -12.96
N LEU A 78 -0.34 4.68 -12.97
CA LEU A 78 0.15 4.02 -11.76
C LEU A 78 0.77 5.04 -10.80
N LYS A 79 1.58 5.97 -11.31
CA LYS A 79 2.14 7.08 -10.50
C LYS A 79 1.04 7.90 -9.85
N PHE A 80 0.01 8.26 -10.63
CA PHE A 80 -1.17 8.95 -10.12
C PHE A 80 -1.89 8.14 -9.04
N ALA A 81 -2.13 6.83 -9.27
CA ALA A 81 -2.80 5.97 -8.30
C ALA A 81 -2.03 5.88 -6.97
N VAL A 82 -0.70 5.81 -7.02
CA VAL A 82 0.17 5.81 -5.83
C VAL A 82 0.05 7.15 -5.09
N VAL A 83 0.20 8.28 -5.77
CA VAL A 83 0.07 9.61 -5.15
C VAL A 83 -1.33 9.82 -4.59
N PHE A 84 -2.36 9.50 -5.37
CA PHE A 84 -3.77 9.63 -4.99
C PHE A 84 -4.12 8.82 -3.75
N SER A 85 -3.51 7.64 -3.56
CA SER A 85 -3.78 6.75 -2.41
C SER A 85 -2.92 7.03 -1.18
N MET A 86 -1.68 7.50 -1.34
CA MET A 86 -0.79 7.78 -0.19
C MET A 86 -0.95 9.20 0.34
N LEU A 87 -1.01 10.20 -0.54
CA LEU A 87 -0.88 11.60 -0.13
C LEU A 87 -2.01 12.05 0.80
N PRO A 88 -3.31 11.83 0.49
CA PRO A 88 -4.39 12.16 1.43
C PRO A 88 -4.31 11.39 2.74
N ALA A 89 -3.97 10.09 2.71
CA ALA A 89 -3.88 9.27 3.93
C ALA A 89 -2.79 9.79 4.89
N ILE A 90 -1.60 10.10 4.35
CA ILE A 90 -0.48 10.64 5.13
C ILE A 90 -0.76 12.10 5.55
N ALA A 91 -1.37 12.92 4.69
CA ALA A 91 -1.75 14.29 5.03
C ALA A 91 -2.74 14.32 6.21
N LEU A 92 -3.75 13.45 6.19
CA LEU A 92 -4.71 13.33 7.29
C LEU A 92 -4.04 12.89 8.60
N ASP A 93 -3.06 12.00 8.53
CA ASP A 93 -2.26 11.64 9.71
C ASP A 93 -1.53 12.85 10.29
N PHE A 94 -0.87 13.67 9.46
CA PHE A 94 -0.19 14.86 9.95
C PHE A 94 -1.14 15.95 10.46
N ILE A 95 -2.29 16.14 9.81
CA ILE A 95 -3.27 17.16 10.21
C ILE A 95 -3.93 16.79 11.54
N TYR A 96 -4.35 15.54 11.71
CA TYR A 96 -5.20 15.14 12.84
C TYR A 96 -4.47 14.36 13.94
N ALA A 97 -3.45 13.59 13.58
CA ALA A 97 -2.66 12.83 14.54
C ALA A 97 -1.28 13.47 14.81
N HIS A 98 -0.84 14.44 14.01
CA HIS A 98 0.47 15.10 14.08
C HIS A 98 1.69 14.20 13.81
N TYR A 99 1.45 12.93 13.49
CA TYR A 99 2.48 11.97 13.07
C TYR A 99 1.82 10.85 12.23
N PRO A 100 2.59 10.16 11.36
CA PRO A 100 2.09 8.98 10.63
C PRO A 100 1.64 7.90 11.60
N LYS A 101 0.40 7.42 11.45
CA LYS A 101 -0.16 6.44 12.38
C LYS A 101 0.70 5.18 12.39
N PRO A 102 0.95 4.54 13.54
CA PRO A 102 1.87 3.41 13.59
C PRO A 102 1.43 2.23 12.72
N GLY A 103 0.11 1.98 12.64
CA GLY A 103 -0.44 0.97 11.72
C GLY A 103 -0.23 1.32 10.25
N HIS A 104 -0.28 2.60 9.86
CA HIS A 104 0.04 3.04 8.50
C HIS A 104 1.52 2.82 8.18
N VAL A 105 2.42 3.18 9.11
CA VAL A 105 3.86 2.95 8.98
C VAL A 105 4.15 1.46 8.81
N LEU A 106 3.56 0.61 9.66
CA LEU A 106 3.74 -0.83 9.57
C LEU A 106 3.26 -1.39 8.22
N SER A 107 2.07 -0.98 7.76
CA SER A 107 1.55 -1.42 6.47
C SER A 107 2.46 -0.99 5.30
N ILE A 108 3.02 0.22 5.35
CA ILE A 108 4.00 0.68 4.37
C ILE A 108 5.26 -0.21 4.39
N CYS A 109 5.78 -0.54 5.58
CA CYS A 109 6.93 -1.43 5.70
C CYS A 109 6.65 -2.82 5.13
N ILE A 110 5.46 -3.38 5.39
CA ILE A 110 5.03 -4.68 4.83
C ILE A 110 4.99 -4.60 3.30
N GLY A 111 4.33 -3.58 2.74
CA GLY A 111 4.19 -3.40 1.30
C GLY A 111 5.54 -3.26 0.58
N LEU A 112 6.44 -2.43 1.11
CA LEU A 112 7.81 -2.28 0.58
C LEU A 112 8.60 -3.60 0.65
N THR A 113 8.52 -4.31 1.77
CA THR A 113 9.23 -5.59 1.96
C THR A 113 8.72 -6.66 0.99
N MET A 114 7.40 -6.78 0.84
CA MET A 114 6.79 -7.69 -0.13
C MET A 114 7.14 -7.31 -1.56
N SER A 115 7.23 -6.01 -1.87
CA SER A 115 7.63 -5.51 -3.18
C SER A 115 9.07 -5.85 -3.52
N LEU A 116 10.01 -5.66 -2.58
CA LEU A 116 11.40 -6.09 -2.74
C LEU A 116 11.50 -7.58 -3.03
N PHE A 117 10.81 -8.41 -2.23
CA PHE A 117 10.83 -9.86 -2.43
C PHE A 117 10.23 -10.27 -3.78
N PHE A 118 9.07 -9.70 -4.12
CA PHE A 118 8.36 -10.03 -5.35
C PHE A 118 9.13 -9.56 -6.59
N TYR A 119 9.67 -8.34 -6.57
CA TYR A 119 10.49 -7.81 -7.65
C TYR A 119 11.75 -8.64 -7.86
N ARG A 120 12.49 -8.98 -6.79
CA ARG A 120 13.71 -9.80 -6.91
C ARG A 120 13.44 -11.17 -7.51
N LYS A 121 12.35 -11.83 -7.09
CA LYS A 121 11.96 -13.15 -7.61
C LYS A 121 11.53 -13.08 -9.09
N ASN A 122 10.90 -11.99 -9.50
CA ASN A 122 10.32 -11.83 -10.84
C ASN A 122 11.06 -10.79 -11.69
N LYS A 123 12.35 -10.53 -11.39
CA LYS A 123 13.11 -9.43 -11.99
C LYS A 123 13.08 -9.46 -13.52
N SER A 124 13.34 -10.62 -14.10
CA SER A 124 13.32 -10.82 -15.55
C SER A 124 11.97 -10.49 -16.20
N TYR A 125 10.85 -10.77 -15.55
CA TYR A 125 9.53 -10.41 -16.07
C TYR A 125 9.37 -8.89 -16.07
N PHE A 126 9.64 -8.29 -14.91
CA PHE A 126 9.43 -6.88 -14.70
C PHE A 126 10.33 -6.02 -15.58
N ASP A 127 11.57 -6.42 -15.84
CA ASP A 127 12.53 -5.67 -16.67
C ASP A 127 12.11 -5.59 -18.15
N ASN A 128 11.16 -6.43 -18.59
CA ASN A 128 10.67 -6.45 -19.97
C ASN A 128 9.23 -5.92 -20.12
N VAL A 129 8.61 -5.42 -19.05
CA VAL A 129 7.19 -5.03 -19.04
C VAL A 129 7.03 -3.59 -18.57
N VAL A 130 6.22 -2.83 -19.32
CA VAL A 130 5.73 -1.52 -18.90
C VAL A 130 4.54 -1.72 -17.96
N ILE A 131 4.61 -1.11 -16.78
CA ILE A 131 3.63 -1.28 -15.71
C ILE A 131 2.65 -0.11 -15.65
#